data_AF-A0A1Q6ZIQ1-F1
#
_entry.id   AF-A0A1Q6ZIQ1-F1
#
_cell.length_a   1.000
_cell.length_b   1.000
_cell.length_c   1.000
_cell.angle_alpha   90.00
_cell.angle_beta   90.00
_cell.angle_gamma   90.00
#
_symmetry.space_group_name_H-M   'P 1'
#
loop_
_entity.id
_entity.type
_entity.pdbx_description
1 polymer ?
#
loop_
_entity_poly.entity_id
_entity_poly.type
_entity_poly.pdbx_seq_one_letter_code
_entity_poly.pdbx_strand_id
1 'polypeptide(L)'
;MGPRERQTVRLLARPPAGLADGEYWLRIVIAAQAGRVPITGVPDTTAIQVGLTLEVRTIIGVNYRKGPVTTGVTLSQLRAQIAGDSLITRARLERRGNAAFIGTIRQTLTDSSGHVLASYQSPIGVYFTMEPRLANVMRPPRRARGRYWLRYEVVTEREDLDPTVVLKAPAVRDSVQLIIP
;
A
#
# COMPACT_ATOMS: atom_id res chain seq x y z
N MET A 1 22.17 -14.95 -14.15
CA MET A 1 22.78 -14.58 -12.87
C MET A 1 23.03 -15.84 -12.07
N GLY A 2 24.28 -16.11 -11.72
CA GLY A 2 24.67 -17.19 -10.83
C GLY A 2 24.27 -16.91 -9.37
N PRO A 3 24.35 -17.92 -8.49
CA PRO A 3 24.06 -17.75 -7.06
C PRO A 3 24.92 -16.64 -6.45
N ARG A 4 24.28 -15.72 -5.70
CA ARG A 4 24.91 -14.56 -5.02
C ARG A 4 25.58 -13.54 -5.94
N GLU A 5 25.43 -13.68 -7.25
CA GLU A 5 25.94 -12.70 -8.22
C GLU A 5 25.11 -11.40 -8.12
N ARG A 6 25.79 -10.25 -8.18
CA ARG A 6 25.16 -8.92 -8.17
C ARG A 6 25.38 -8.26 -9.52
N GLN A 7 24.33 -7.65 -10.05
CA GLN A 7 24.40 -6.83 -11.24
C GLN A 7 23.89 -5.43 -10.93
N THR A 8 24.65 -4.43 -11.36
CA THR A 8 24.23 -3.03 -11.29
C THR A 8 23.46 -2.68 -12.56
N VAL A 9 22.25 -2.14 -12.40
CA VAL A 9 21.43 -1.65 -13.51
C VAL A 9 21.46 -0.12 -13.48
N ARG A 10 21.95 0.51 -14.56
CA ARG A 10 21.92 1.97 -14.73
C ARG A 10 20.68 2.39 -15.49
N LEU A 11 19.87 3.26 -14.88
CA LEU A 11 18.69 3.85 -15.50
C LEU A 11 19.04 5.23 -16.07
N LEU A 12 18.73 5.47 -17.34
CA LEU A 12 18.91 6.76 -18.00
C LEU A 12 17.56 7.27 -18.49
N ALA A 13 17.16 8.46 -18.05
CA ALA A 13 15.97 9.14 -18.54
C ALA A 13 16.35 10.19 -19.62
N ARG A 14 15.53 10.29 -20.67
CA ARG A 14 15.62 11.33 -21.70
C ARG A 14 14.25 12.03 -21.83
N PRO A 15 13.93 12.95 -20.92
CA PRO A 15 12.66 13.69 -21.00
C PRO A 15 12.59 14.51 -22.30
N PRO A 16 11.43 14.59 -22.97
CA PRO A 16 11.29 15.43 -24.15
C PRO A 16 11.47 16.92 -23.80
N ALA A 17 11.88 17.71 -24.79
CA ALA A 17 11.91 19.17 -24.66
C ALA A 17 10.49 19.70 -24.33
N GLY A 18 10.40 20.66 -23.42
CA GLY A 18 9.12 21.23 -23.02
C GLY A 18 8.27 20.36 -22.08
N LEU A 19 8.80 19.24 -21.57
CA LEU A 19 8.11 18.46 -20.52
C LEU A 19 7.71 19.40 -19.36
N ALA A 20 6.46 19.36 -18.91
CA ALA A 20 6.00 20.20 -17.82
C ALA A 20 6.71 19.85 -16.49
N ASP A 21 6.68 20.78 -15.53
CA ASP A 21 7.18 20.50 -14.18
C ASP A 21 6.20 19.60 -13.43
N GLY A 22 6.73 18.57 -12.76
CA GLY A 22 5.94 17.54 -12.12
C GLY A 22 6.70 16.26 -11.86
N GLU A 23 6.00 15.30 -11.24
CA GLU A 23 6.50 13.94 -11.07
C GLU A 23 5.94 13.01 -12.16
N TYR A 24 6.85 12.28 -12.77
CA TYR A 24 6.59 11.23 -13.74
C TYR A 24 7.05 9.92 -13.13
N TRP A 25 6.19 8.91 -13.13
CA TRP A 25 6.47 7.67 -12.45
C TRP A 25 6.35 6.47 -13.38
N LEU A 26 7.11 5.44 -13.07
CA LEU A 26 7.04 4.13 -13.73
C LEU A 26 7.28 3.03 -12.70
N ARG A 27 6.96 1.79 -13.09
CA ARG A 27 7.30 0.60 -12.32
C ARG A 27 8.30 -0.22 -13.09
N ILE A 28 9.44 -0.49 -12.48
CA ILE A 28 10.39 -1.49 -12.97
C ILE A 28 9.96 -2.84 -12.40
N VAL A 29 9.74 -3.81 -13.29
CA VAL A 29 9.45 -5.19 -12.90
C VAL A 29 10.69 -6.02 -13.19
N ILE A 30 11.30 -6.56 -12.14
CA ILE A 30 12.42 -7.48 -12.22
C ILE A 30 11.83 -8.88 -12.00
N ALA A 31 11.80 -9.70 -13.05
CA ALA A 31 11.34 -11.08 -12.97
C ALA A 31 12.53 -12.03 -12.87
N ALA A 32 12.47 -12.96 -11.92
CA ALA A 32 13.39 -14.07 -11.77
C ALA A 32 12.60 -15.38 -11.87
N GLN A 33 12.90 -16.20 -12.87
CA GLN A 33 12.36 -17.54 -12.97
C GLN A 33 13.34 -18.50 -12.29
N ALA A 34 12.88 -19.17 -11.22
CA ALA A 34 13.61 -20.30 -10.69
C ALA A 34 13.42 -21.49 -11.66
N GLY A 35 14.46 -22.31 -11.83
CA GLY A 35 14.33 -23.57 -12.58
C GLY A 35 13.23 -24.46 -12.00
N ARG A 36 12.74 -25.43 -12.80
CA ARG A 36 11.67 -26.36 -12.39
C ARG A 36 12.01 -27.01 -11.05
N VAL A 37 11.14 -26.86 -10.05
CA VAL A 37 11.28 -27.55 -8.76
C VAL A 37 10.60 -28.91 -8.90
N PRO A 38 11.32 -30.04 -8.80
CA PRO A 38 10.69 -31.36 -8.75
C PRO A 38 9.89 -31.47 -7.45
N ILE A 39 8.62 -31.87 -7.54
CA ILE A 39 7.82 -32.17 -6.35
C ILE A 39 8.17 -33.60 -5.93
N THR A 40 8.75 -33.78 -4.75
CA THR A 40 9.01 -35.11 -4.18
C THR A 40 7.78 -35.60 -3.41
N GLY A 41 7.41 -36.89 -3.57
CA GLY A 41 6.35 -37.53 -2.78
C GLY A 41 5.04 -37.86 -3.49
N VAL A 42 4.97 -37.82 -4.83
CA VAL A 42 3.84 -38.40 -5.58
C VAL A 42 4.11 -39.91 -5.74
N PRO A 43 3.29 -40.82 -5.17
CA PRO A 43 3.42 -42.25 -5.43
C PRO A 43 3.18 -42.52 -6.91
N ASP A 44 3.96 -43.43 -7.46
CA ASP A 44 4.00 -43.79 -8.88
C ASP A 44 2.58 -44.06 -9.43
N THR A 45 2.03 -43.06 -10.13
CA THR A 45 0.93 -43.27 -11.07
C THR A 45 1.50 -42.85 -12.41
N THR A 46 1.71 -43.84 -13.27
CA THR A 46 2.50 -43.83 -14.52
C THR A 46 2.01 -42.87 -15.62
N ALA A 47 1.26 -41.80 -15.29
CA ALA A 47 0.72 -40.85 -16.25
C ALA A 47 0.71 -39.37 -15.81
N ILE A 48 1.02 -39.00 -14.55
CA ILE A 48 0.85 -37.61 -14.09
C ILE A 48 2.19 -37.02 -13.62
N GLN A 49 2.80 -36.20 -14.48
CA GLN A 49 3.92 -35.34 -14.12
C GLN A 49 3.38 -33.98 -13.64
N VAL A 50 3.54 -33.68 -12.35
CA VAL A 50 3.23 -32.34 -11.80
C VAL A 50 4.55 -31.56 -11.66
N GLY A 51 4.64 -30.42 -12.34
CA GLY A 51 5.79 -29.51 -12.25
C GLY A 51 5.39 -28.15 -11.68
N LEU A 52 6.18 -27.62 -10.75
CA LEU A 52 6.02 -26.26 -10.24
C LEU A 52 7.05 -25.34 -10.92
N THR A 53 6.55 -24.28 -11.55
CA THR A 53 7.38 -23.18 -12.05
C THR A 53 7.19 -21.98 -11.13
N LEU A 54 8.26 -21.56 -10.46
CA LEU A 54 8.25 -20.40 -9.57
C LEU A 54 8.83 -19.20 -10.31
N GLU A 55 8.02 -18.15 -10.48
CA GLU A 55 8.46 -16.85 -10.97
C GLU A 55 8.31 -15.81 -9.86
N VAL A 56 9.42 -15.19 -9.48
CA VAL A 56 9.46 -14.12 -8.48
C VAL A 56 9.54 -12.78 -9.22
N ARG A 57 8.61 -11.87 -8.95
CA ARG A 57 8.61 -10.51 -9.50
C ARG A 57 8.84 -9.49 -8.41
N THR A 58 9.92 -8.73 -8.52
CA THR A 58 10.18 -7.54 -7.71
C THR A 58 9.72 -6.32 -8.47
N ILE A 59 8.80 -5.54 -7.89
CA ILE A 59 8.25 -4.34 -8.52
C ILE A 59 8.77 -3.10 -7.77
N ILE A 60 9.52 -2.26 -8.47
CA ILE A 60 10.17 -1.06 -7.92
C ILE A 60 9.53 0.18 -8.53
N GLY A 61 9.05 1.10 -7.69
CA GLY A 61 8.59 2.41 -8.15
C GLY A 61 9.77 3.34 -8.45
N VAL A 62 9.76 3.98 -9.61
CA VAL A 62 10.74 5.01 -10.00
C VAL A 62 9.99 6.30 -10.24
N ASN A 63 10.46 7.37 -9.61
CA ASN A 63 9.88 8.72 -9.73
C ASN A 63 10.94 9.66 -10.32
N TYR A 64 10.62 10.24 -11.46
CA TYR A 64 11.39 11.31 -12.10
C TYR A 64 10.71 12.64 -11.80
N ARG A 65 11.41 13.56 -11.14
CA ARG A 65 10.88 14.88 -10.74
C ARG A 65 11.56 15.96 -11.56
N LYS A 66 10.75 16.79 -12.24
CA LYS A 66 11.21 17.94 -13.01
C LYS A 66 10.68 19.23 -12.40
N GLY A 67 11.58 20.17 -12.12
CA GLY A 67 11.22 21.47 -11.54
C GLY A 67 10.62 21.39 -10.13
N PRO A 68 9.91 22.43 -9.67
CA PRO A 68 9.23 22.44 -8.40
C PRO A 68 8.13 21.39 -8.34
N VAL A 69 8.18 20.53 -7.32
CA VAL A 69 7.18 19.47 -7.11
C VAL A 69 6.55 19.59 -5.73
N THR A 70 5.23 19.42 -5.69
CA THR A 70 4.44 19.40 -4.47
C THR A 70 3.51 18.19 -4.47
N THR A 71 3.23 17.68 -3.28
CA THR A 71 2.29 16.58 -3.08
C THR A 71 1.28 16.93 -2.00
N GLY A 72 0.19 16.19 -1.97
CA GLY A 72 -0.86 16.32 -0.99
C GLY A 72 -2.00 15.38 -1.32
N VAL A 73 -2.93 15.24 -0.38
CA VAL A 73 -4.14 14.44 -0.58
C VAL A 73 -5.29 15.10 0.14
N THR A 74 -6.49 15.06 -0.44
CA THR A 74 -7.73 15.36 0.28
C THR A 74 -8.44 14.07 0.64
N LEU A 75 -8.97 14.02 1.85
CA LEU A 75 -9.70 12.89 2.43
C LEU A 75 -11.18 13.27 2.53
N SER A 76 -12.07 12.41 2.04
CA SER A 76 -13.51 12.60 2.14
C SER A 76 -14.25 11.26 2.12
N GLN A 77 -15.55 11.27 2.45
CA GLN A 77 -16.43 10.09 2.35
C GLN A 77 -15.89 8.87 3.11
N LEU A 78 -15.27 9.09 4.27
CA LEU A 78 -14.80 8.02 5.14
C LEU A 78 -16.00 7.20 5.62
N ARG A 79 -15.91 5.88 5.39
CA ARG A 79 -16.89 4.90 5.84
C ARG A 79 -16.19 3.69 6.41
N ALA A 80 -16.78 3.14 7.47
CA ALA A 80 -16.31 1.95 8.15
C ALA A 80 -17.49 1.02 8.43
N GLN A 81 -17.26 -0.28 8.28
CA GLN A 81 -18.25 -1.31 8.61
C GLN A 81 -17.55 -2.57 9.10
N ILE A 82 -18.26 -3.35 9.92
CA ILE A 82 -17.81 -4.69 10.30
C ILE A 82 -18.41 -5.69 9.31
N ALA A 83 -17.57 -6.56 8.77
CA ALA A 83 -18.00 -7.70 7.97
C ALA A 83 -17.26 -8.95 8.43
N GLY A 84 -17.99 -9.87 9.05
CA GLY A 84 -17.41 -11.06 9.68
C GLY A 84 -16.43 -10.67 10.79
N ASP A 85 -15.16 -11.05 10.63
CA ASP A 85 -14.08 -10.77 11.57
C ASP A 85 -13.28 -9.50 11.23
N SER A 86 -13.72 -8.74 10.22
CA SER A 86 -12.91 -7.68 9.62
C SER A 86 -13.57 -6.31 9.74
N LEU A 87 -12.78 -5.31 10.13
CA LEU A 87 -13.10 -3.90 9.95
C LEU A 87 -12.78 -3.51 8.51
N ILE A 88 -13.81 -3.26 7.71
CA ILE A 88 -13.68 -2.76 6.35
C ILE A 88 -13.77 -1.25 6.38
N THR A 89 -12.80 -0.57 5.78
CA THR A 89 -12.77 0.89 5.68
C THR A 89 -12.57 1.32 4.24
N ARG A 90 -13.23 2.41 3.87
CA ARG A 90 -13.08 3.08 2.58
C ARG A 90 -13.09 4.57 2.80
N ALA A 91 -12.24 5.29 2.09
CA ALA A 91 -12.25 6.74 2.06
C ALA A 91 -11.84 7.20 0.67
N ARG A 92 -12.43 8.30 0.21
CA ARG A 92 -12.07 8.93 -1.06
C ARG A 92 -10.84 9.79 -0.84
N LEU A 93 -9.76 9.42 -1.53
CA LEU A 93 -8.47 10.08 -1.54
C LEU A 93 -8.28 10.74 -2.90
N GLU A 94 -8.06 12.05 -2.93
CA GLU A 94 -7.76 12.78 -4.17
C GLU A 94 -6.40 13.44 -4.07
N ARG A 95 -5.54 13.18 -5.06
CA ARG A 95 -4.20 13.75 -5.13
C ARG A 95 -4.27 15.27 -5.29
N ARG A 96 -3.41 15.98 -4.56
CA ARG A 96 -3.17 17.43 -4.68
C ARG A 96 -1.71 17.67 -5.07
N GLY A 97 -1.45 18.78 -5.74
CA GLY A 97 -0.12 19.10 -6.30
C GLY A 97 0.16 18.38 -7.62
N ASN A 98 1.42 18.39 -8.04
CA ASN A 98 1.91 17.83 -9.30
C ASN A 98 2.77 16.56 -9.12
N ALA A 99 2.79 15.97 -7.92
CA ALA A 99 3.45 14.71 -7.62
C ALA A 99 2.52 13.71 -6.93
N ALA A 100 2.88 12.43 -6.93
CA ALA A 100 2.18 11.39 -6.21
C ALA A 100 2.26 11.62 -4.70
N PHE A 101 1.19 11.28 -3.99
CA PHE A 101 1.24 11.19 -2.53
C PHE A 101 1.66 9.78 -2.16
N ILE A 102 2.85 9.65 -1.59
CA ILE A 102 3.38 8.37 -1.10
C ILE A 102 3.46 8.44 0.41
N GLY A 103 2.81 7.50 1.09
CA GLY A 103 2.62 7.61 2.53
C GLY A 103 2.02 6.38 3.16
N THR A 104 1.45 6.57 4.35
CA THR A 104 0.82 5.51 5.12
C THR A 104 -0.56 5.97 5.58
N ILE A 105 -1.53 5.08 5.42
CA ILE A 105 -2.83 5.20 6.09
C ILE A 105 -2.66 4.63 7.50
N ARG A 106 -2.96 5.44 8.51
CA ARG A 106 -3.02 5.06 9.93
C ARG A 106 -4.46 5.03 10.38
N GLN A 107 -4.82 3.96 11.06
CA GLN A 107 -6.18 3.77 11.56
C GLN A 107 -6.13 3.41 13.03
N THR A 108 -6.92 4.07 13.85
CA THR A 108 -7.03 3.78 15.28
C THR A 108 -8.49 3.62 15.65
N LEU A 109 -8.83 2.45 16.18
CA LEU A 109 -10.17 2.11 16.66
C LEU A 109 -10.22 2.33 18.17
N THR A 110 -11.14 3.16 18.63
CA THR A 110 -11.38 3.42 20.05
C THR A 110 -12.82 3.09 20.45
N ASP A 111 -13.04 2.68 21.69
CA ASP A 111 -14.39 2.59 22.26
C ASP A 111 -14.92 3.93 22.79
N SER A 112 -16.11 3.90 23.39
CA SER A 112 -16.76 5.07 24.00
C SER A 112 -16.03 5.62 25.23
N SER A 113 -15.15 4.86 25.87
CA SER A 113 -14.30 5.33 26.97
C SER A 113 -13.03 6.02 26.48
N GLY A 114 -12.78 5.98 25.15
CA GLY A 114 -11.55 6.47 24.54
C GLY A 114 -10.41 5.45 24.56
N HIS A 115 -10.65 4.22 25.03
CA HIS A 115 -9.65 3.19 25.05
C HIS A 115 -9.33 2.70 23.64
N VAL A 116 -8.03 2.62 23.30
CA VAL A 116 -7.56 2.15 21.99
C VAL A 116 -7.66 0.64 21.92
N LEU A 117 -8.54 0.16 21.08
CA LEU A 117 -8.74 -1.27 20.86
C LEU A 117 -7.75 -1.80 19.84
N ALA A 118 -7.52 -1.07 18.76
CA ALA A 118 -6.67 -1.51 17.66
C ALA A 118 -6.04 -0.34 16.92
N SER A 119 -4.85 -0.60 16.38
CA SER A 119 -4.18 0.29 15.44
C SER A 119 -3.76 -0.50 14.20
N TYR A 120 -3.93 0.10 13.03
CA TYR A 120 -3.58 -0.48 11.75
C TYR A 120 -2.78 0.52 10.93
N GLN A 121 -1.86 0.01 10.13
CA GLN A 121 -1.08 0.81 9.20
C GLN A 121 -1.04 0.11 7.85
N SER A 122 -1.20 0.88 6.77
CA SER A 122 -1.14 0.37 5.41
C SER A 122 -0.42 1.37 4.51
N PRO A 123 0.66 0.98 3.82
CA PRO A 123 1.29 1.82 2.82
C PRO A 123 0.30 2.21 1.72
N ILE A 124 0.38 3.45 1.24
CA ILE A 124 -0.47 3.95 0.16
C ILE A 124 0.33 4.80 -0.82
N GLY A 125 -0.01 4.68 -2.10
CA GLY A 125 0.38 5.62 -3.15
C GLY A 125 -0.87 6.16 -3.83
N VAL A 126 -1.13 7.46 -3.71
CA VAL A 126 -2.27 8.15 -4.33
C VAL A 126 -1.77 8.91 -5.55
N TYR A 127 -2.03 8.33 -6.73
CA TYR A 127 -1.62 8.87 -8.03
C TYR A 127 -2.76 9.63 -8.73
N PHE A 128 -4.00 9.32 -8.35
CA PHE A 128 -5.25 9.85 -8.89
C PHE A 128 -6.34 9.66 -7.83
N THR A 129 -7.57 10.10 -8.12
CA THR A 129 -8.72 9.90 -7.22
C THR A 129 -9.02 8.42 -7.03
N MET A 130 -8.98 7.94 -5.79
CA MET A 130 -9.22 6.52 -5.48
C MET A 130 -9.96 6.33 -4.15
N GLU A 131 -10.57 5.15 -4.02
CA GLU A 131 -11.28 4.71 -2.81
C GLU A 131 -10.77 3.35 -2.33
N PRO A 132 -9.55 3.27 -1.74
CA PRO A 132 -8.98 2.01 -1.31
C PRO A 132 -9.88 1.29 -0.30
N ARG A 133 -10.01 -0.03 -0.47
CA ARG A 133 -10.68 -0.91 0.50
C ARG A 133 -9.63 -1.53 1.40
N LEU A 134 -9.56 -1.10 2.65
CA LEU A 134 -8.74 -1.78 3.66
C LEU A 134 -9.62 -2.72 4.47
N ALA A 135 -9.19 -3.96 4.63
CA ALA A 135 -9.84 -4.95 5.48
C ALA A 135 -8.84 -5.37 6.55
N ASN A 136 -9.11 -4.95 7.78
CA ASN A 136 -8.24 -5.26 8.91
C ASN A 136 -8.93 -6.26 9.83
N VAL A 137 -8.23 -7.34 10.17
CA VAL A 137 -8.77 -8.35 11.07
C VAL A 137 -8.95 -7.77 12.48
N MET A 138 -10.13 -7.99 13.04
CA MET A 138 -10.51 -7.67 14.41
C MET A 138 -10.49 -8.94 15.26
N ARG A 139 -9.39 -9.12 15.99
CA ARG A 139 -9.26 -10.22 16.95
C ARG A 139 -10.15 -9.98 18.19
N PRO A 140 -10.77 -11.02 18.77
CA PRO A 140 -11.45 -10.92 20.07
C PRO A 140 -10.48 -10.36 21.15
N PRO A 141 -10.95 -9.58 22.15
CA PRO A 141 -12.35 -9.26 22.48
C PRO A 141 -12.90 -7.99 21.80
N ARG A 142 -12.24 -7.46 20.76
CA ARG A 142 -12.56 -6.17 20.10
C ARG A 142 -13.93 -6.10 19.39
N ARG A 143 -14.79 -7.10 19.58
CA ARG A 143 -16.11 -7.29 18.96
C ARG A 143 -17.27 -7.19 19.95
N ALA A 144 -17.02 -6.64 21.15
CA ALA A 144 -18.11 -6.37 22.07
C ALA A 144 -19.17 -5.48 21.38
N ARG A 145 -20.43 -5.63 21.76
CA ARG A 145 -21.51 -4.79 21.24
C ARG A 145 -21.30 -3.38 21.77
N GLY A 146 -21.40 -2.36 20.93
CA GLY A 146 -21.11 -0.99 21.38
C GLY A 146 -20.85 0.01 20.27
N ARG A 147 -20.58 1.25 20.70
CA ARG A 147 -20.20 2.36 19.83
C ARG A 147 -18.69 2.51 19.82
N TYR A 148 -18.12 2.64 18.64
CA TYR A 148 -16.70 2.81 18.43
C TYR A 148 -16.43 3.96 17.46
N TRP A 149 -15.24 4.52 17.56
CA TRP A 149 -14.74 5.55 16.66
C TRP A 149 -13.52 5.04 15.94
N LEU A 150 -13.53 5.15 14.62
CA LEU A 150 -12.36 4.96 13.80
C LEU A 150 -11.77 6.33 13.49
N ARG A 151 -10.55 6.58 13.97
CA ARG A 151 -9.71 7.68 13.50
C ARG A 151 -8.94 7.20 12.28
N TYR A 152 -8.97 7.99 11.21
CA TYR A 152 -8.30 7.69 9.95
C TYR A 152 -7.38 8.86 9.61
N GLU A 153 -6.10 8.56 9.42
CA GLU A 153 -5.08 9.54 9.10
C GLU A 153 -4.28 9.08 7.88
N VAL A 154 -3.95 10.03 7.00
CA VAL A 154 -3.06 9.78 5.86
C VAL A 154 -1.86 10.71 5.97
N VAL A 155 -0.67 10.13 6.07
CA VAL A 155 0.60 10.84 6.36
C VAL A 155 1.68 10.53 5.32
N THR A 156 2.58 11.47 5.05
CA THR A 156 3.76 11.28 4.18
C THR A 156 4.94 10.63 4.93
N GLU A 157 4.65 9.49 5.56
CA GLU A 157 5.60 8.68 6.32
C GLU A 157 5.55 7.25 5.80
N ARG A 158 6.73 6.64 5.61
CA ARG A 158 6.92 5.28 5.11
C ARG A 158 8.14 4.71 5.83
N GLU A 159 7.93 3.66 6.62
CA GLU A 159 9.01 3.02 7.39
C GLU A 159 9.99 2.25 6.48
N ASP A 160 9.49 1.78 5.34
CA ASP A 160 10.24 1.00 4.35
C ASP A 160 10.94 1.85 3.28
N LEU A 161 10.86 3.18 3.37
CA LEU A 161 11.53 4.10 2.45
C LEU A 161 12.40 5.08 3.21
N ASP A 162 13.50 5.50 2.58
CA ASP A 162 14.28 6.64 3.06
C ASP A 162 13.37 7.90 3.14
N PRO A 163 13.27 8.57 4.30
CA PRO A 163 12.42 9.76 4.43
C PRO A 163 12.73 10.88 3.46
N THR A 164 13.97 10.94 2.94
CA THR A 164 14.43 11.96 1.97
C THR A 164 13.85 11.77 0.57
N VAL A 165 13.43 10.55 0.21
CA VAL A 165 12.84 10.28 -1.11
C VAL A 165 11.33 10.55 -1.13
N VAL A 166 10.71 10.69 0.05
CA VAL A 166 9.26 10.94 0.22
C VAL A 166 8.99 12.44 0.30
N LEU A 167 8.23 12.96 -0.67
CA LEU A 167 7.74 14.34 -0.61
C LEU A 167 6.83 14.53 0.60
N LYS A 168 7.04 15.62 1.33
CA LYS A 168 6.30 15.92 2.55
C LYS A 168 5.02 16.70 2.24
N ALA A 169 3.96 16.39 2.97
CA ALA A 169 2.71 17.13 2.97
C ALA A 169 2.05 17.04 4.35
N PRO A 170 1.19 18.00 4.71
CA PRO A 170 0.41 17.91 5.94
C PRO A 170 -0.41 16.62 5.99
N ALA A 171 -0.52 16.05 7.19
CA ALA A 171 -1.41 14.92 7.42
C ALA A 171 -2.88 15.36 7.24
N VAL A 172 -3.68 14.51 6.60
CA VAL A 172 -5.14 14.67 6.58
C VAL A 172 -5.78 13.63 7.47
N ARG A 173 -6.86 14.04 8.13
CA ARG A 173 -7.51 13.25 9.17
C ARG A 173 -9.02 13.34 9.03
N ASP A 174 -9.68 12.24 9.35
CA ASP A 174 -11.12 12.17 9.50
C ASP A 174 -11.46 11.10 10.55
N SER A 175 -12.71 11.09 11.01
CA SER A 175 -13.19 10.08 11.93
C SER A 175 -14.62 9.69 11.64
N VAL A 176 -14.93 8.41 11.82
CA VAL A 176 -16.29 7.90 11.62
C VAL A 176 -16.69 7.02 12.80
N GLN A 177 -17.94 7.16 13.23
CA GLN A 177 -18.53 6.26 14.22
C GLN A 177 -18.97 4.96 13.53
N LEU A 178 -18.77 3.84 14.21
CA LEU A 178 -19.35 2.56 13.85
C LEU A 178 -20.07 1.95 15.06
N ILE A 179 -21.14 1.22 14.78
CA ILE A 179 -21.90 0.49 15.79
C ILE A 179 -21.68 -1.00 15.53
N ILE A 180 -21.19 -1.72 16.54
CA ILE A 180 -21.16 -3.17 16.52
C ILE A 180 -22.47 -3.61 17.17
N PRO A 181 -23.39 -4.22 16.39
CA PRO A 181 -24.75 -4.48 16.81
C PRO A 181 -24.81 -5.41 18.00
#